data_AF-A0A8B3DBQ7-F1
#
_entry.id   AF-A0A8B3DBQ7-F1
#
_cell.length_a   1.000
_cell.length_b   1.000
_cell.length_c   1.000
_cell.angle_alpha   90.00
_cell.angle_beta   90.00
_cell.angle_gamma   90.00
#
_symmetry.space_group_name_H-M   'P 1'
#
loop_
_entity.id
_entity.type
_entity.pdbx_description
1 polymer ?
#
loop_
_entity_poly.entity_id
_entity_poly.type
_entity_poly.pdbx_seq_one_letter_code
_entity_poly.pdbx_strand_id
1 'polypeptide(L)' 'VFIGTIYGLVVLIPGIAVTVRRLHDIGRTGWWVLIGLIPLIGLIVLIVFAVTDGNKGSNEYGSNPKDLADTFA' A
#
# COMPACT_ATOMS: atom_id res chain seq x y z
N VAL A 1 15.16 -2.60 24.90
CA VAL A 1 15.63 -1.60 23.91
C VAL A 1 16.23 -2.27 22.68
N PHE A 2 17.33 -3.03 22.81
CA PHE A 2 18.04 -3.64 21.68
C PHE A 2 17.18 -4.57 20.79
N ILE A 3 16.39 -5.47 21.40
CA ILE A 3 15.46 -6.37 20.69
C ILE A 3 14.42 -5.58 19.88
N GLY A 4 13.88 -4.50 20.46
CA GLY A 4 12.88 -3.66 19.80
C GLY A 4 13.43 -2.94 18.57
N THR A 5 14.67 -2.46 18.64
CA THR A 5 15.34 -1.83 17.50
C THR A 5 15.58 -2.82 16.36
N ILE A 6 16.10 -4.02 16.66
CA ILE A 6 16.31 -5.07 15.65
C ILE A 6 14.98 -5.46 15.01
N TYR A 7 13.95 -5.73 15.82
CA TYR A 7 12.61 -6.03 15.32
C TYR A 7 12.10 -4.93 14.39
N GLY A 8 12.21 -3.66 14.81
CA GLY A 8 11.80 -2.51 14.02
C GLY A 8 12.46 -2.44 12.64
N LEU A 9 13.77 -2.67 12.57
CA LEU A 9 14.51 -2.69 11.30
C LEU A 9 14.09 -3.85 10.40
N VAL A 10 13.85 -5.03 10.98
CA VAL A 10 13.40 -6.21 10.23
C VAL A 10 12.02 -5.98 9.63
N VAL A 11 11.09 -5.36 10.38
CA VAL A 11 9.73 -5.09 9.88
C VAL A 11 9.62 -3.84 9.02
N LEU A 12 10.64 -2.97 9.01
CA LEU A 12 10.62 -1.72 8.23
C LEU A 12 10.47 -2.00 6.72
N ILE A 13 11.29 -2.88 6.17
CA ILE A 13 11.25 -3.23 4.75
C ILE A 13 9.92 -3.86 4.33
N PRO A 14 9.42 -4.92 4.99
CA PRO A 14 8.12 -5.50 4.63
C PRO A 14 6.96 -4.53 4.89
N GLY A 15 7.04 -3.66 5.90
CA GLY A 15 6.04 -2.61 6.15
C GLY A 15 5.93 -1.62 5.00
N ILE A 16 7.06 -1.16 4.46
CA ILE A 16 7.10 -0.32 3.25
C ILE A 16 6.54 -1.10 2.06
N ALA A 17 6.96 -2.35 1.86
CA ALA A 17 6.54 -3.17 0.72
C ALA A 17 5.02 -3.40 0.68
N VAL A 18 4.39 -3.69 1.82
CA VAL A 18 2.93 -3.85 1.93
C VAL A 18 2.22 -2.53 1.64
N THR A 19 2.75 -1.41 2.14
CA THR A 19 2.17 -0.08 1.87
C THR A 19 2.23 0.27 0.38
N VAL A 20 3.35 -0.02 -0.29
CA VAL A 20 3.49 0.16 -1.75
C VAL A 20 2.48 -0.70 -2.51
N ARG A 21 2.30 -1.98 -2.13
CA ARG A 21 1.28 -2.85 -2.74
C ARG A 21 -0.13 -2.26 -2.58
N ARG A 22 -0.48 -1.75 -1.40
CA ARG A 22 -1.78 -1.10 -1.17
C ARG A 22 -1.99 0.14 -2.03
N LEU A 23 -0.94 0.93 -2.25
CA LEU A 23 -1.00 2.09 -3.15
C LEU A 23 -1.22 1.65 -4.60
N HIS A 24 -0.55 0.58 -5.04
CA HIS A 24 -0.73 0.01 -6.37
C HIS A 24 -2.16 -0.50 -6.58
N ASP A 25 -2.78 -1.11 -5.56
CA ASP A 25 -4.17 -1.59 -5.62
C ASP A 25 -5.17 -0.45 -5.95
N ILE A 26 -4.88 0.79 -5.54
CA ILE A 26 -5.69 1.99 -5.83
C ILE A 26 -5.14 2.84 -7.00
N GLY A 27 -4.19 2.30 -7.79
CA GLY A 27 -3.60 2.98 -8.94
C GLY A 27 -2.71 4.18 -8.60
N ARG A 28 -2.10 4.18 -7.41
CA ARG A 28 -1.12 5.19 -6.99
C ARG A 28 0.28 4.60 -7.04
N THR A 29 1.27 5.41 -7.42
CA THR A 29 2.68 4.99 -7.45
C THR A 29 3.22 4.77 -6.03
N GLY A 30 4.18 3.85 -5.87
CA GLY A 30 4.82 3.57 -4.58
C GLY A 30 5.49 4.77 -3.89
N TRP A 31 5.84 5.82 -4.64
CA TRP A 31 6.42 7.06 -4.11
C TRP A 31 5.52 7.78 -3.11
N TRP A 32 4.21 7.54 -3.13
CA TRP A 32 3.27 8.09 -2.15
C TRP A 32 3.58 7.68 -0.71
N VAL A 33 4.34 6.59 -0.46
CA VAL A 33 4.79 6.21 0.89
C VAL A 33 5.60 7.34 1.56
N LEU A 34 6.37 8.12 0.78
CA LEU A 34 7.20 9.18 1.32
C LEU A 34 6.39 10.32 1.98
N ILE A 35 5.10 10.45 1.67
CA ILE A 35 4.25 11.44 2.36
C ILE A 35 4.17 11.16 3.86
N GLY A 36 4.38 9.91 4.29
CA GLY A 36 4.45 9.53 5.70
C GLY A 36 5.60 10.18 6.48
N LEU A 37 6.59 10.78 5.79
CA LEU A 37 7.61 11.62 6.41
C LEU A 37 7.06 12.98 6.89
N ILE A 38 5.90 13.39 6.39
CA ILE A 38 5.19 14.59 6.84
C ILE A 38 4.30 14.20 8.03
N PRO A 39 4.57 14.72 9.25
CA PRO A 39 3.80 14.35 10.42
C PRO A 39 2.35 14.80 10.29
N LEU A 40 1.45 14.01 10.90
CA LEU A 40 -0.01 14.23 10.93
C LEU A 40 -0.70 14.13 9.56
N ILE A 41 -0.40 15.04 8.63
CA ILE A 41 -1.04 15.08 7.30
C ILE A 41 -0.68 13.84 6.49
N GLY A 42 0.60 13.46 6.46
CA GLY A 42 1.06 12.27 5.75
C GLY A 42 0.42 10.99 6.29
N LEU A 43 0.31 10.90 7.62
CA LEU A 43 -0.37 9.79 8.29
C LEU A 43 -1.85 9.72 7.89
N ILE A 44 -2.56 10.84 7.94
CA ILE A 44 -3.98 10.90 7.55
C ILE A 44 -4.16 10.45 6.10
N VAL A 45 -3.35 10.96 5.18
CA VAL A 45 -3.42 10.59 3.75
C VAL A 45 -3.17 9.09 3.55
N LEU A 46 -2.12 8.53 4.18
CA LEU A 46 -1.83 7.11 4.08
C LEU A 46 -2.91 6.23 4.72
N ILE A 47 -3.55 6.68 5.80
CA ILE A 47 -4.71 5.98 6.39
C ILE A 47 -5.87 5.96 5.40
N VAL A 48 -6.19 7.11 4.80
CA VAL A 48 -7.23 7.20 3.77
C VAL A 48 -6.93 6.25 2.62
N PHE A 49 -5.69 6.23 2.11
CA PHE A 49 -5.29 5.29 1.06
C PHE A 49 -5.38 3.82 1.49
N ALA A 50 -5.02 3.51 2.73
CA ALA A 50 -5.08 2.13 3.24
C ALA A 50 -6.50 1.58 3.29
N VAL A 51 -7.49 2.41 3.63
CA VAL A 51 -8.91 2.02 3.71
C VAL A 51 -9.68 2.21 2.41
N THR A 52 -9.08 2.85 1.40
CA THR A 52 -9.70 3.03 0.09
C THR A 52 -9.78 1.69 -0.64
N ASP A 53 -10.95 1.39 -1.20
CA ASP A 53 -11.14 0.20 -2.03
C ASP A 53 -10.27 0.27 -3.29
N GLY A 54 -9.73 -0.89 -3.71
CA GLY A 54 -8.92 -0.99 -4.93
C GLY A 54 -9.70 -0.61 -6.19
N ASN A 55 -8.99 -0.24 -7.25
CA ASN A 55 -9.59 0.11 -8.53
C ASN A 55 -10.44 -1.07 -9.08
N LYS A 56 -11.58 -0.75 -9.70
CA LYS A 56 -12.42 -1.74 -10.40
C LYS A 56 -11.76 -2.13 -11.73
N GLY A 57 -11.85 -3.41 -12.09
CA GLY A 57 -11.17 -3.96 -13.28
C GLY A 57 -9.65 -4.02 -13.13
N SER A 58 -8.97 -4.39 -14.22
CA SER A 58 -7.51 -4.42 -14.28
C SER A 58 -6.88 -3.02 -14.22
N ASN A 59 -5.77 -2.87 -13.52
CA ASN A 59 -4.92 -1.68 -13.55
C ASN A 59 -3.51 -2.03 -14.07
N GLU A 60 -2.61 -1.04 -14.14
CA GLU A 60 -1.22 -1.22 -14.58
C GLU A 60 -0.40 -2.21 -13.72
N TYR A 61 -0.93 -2.61 -12.55
CA TYR A 61 -0.31 -3.53 -11.60
C TYR A 61 -0.95 -4.93 -11.60
N GLY A 62 -2.02 -5.16 -12.37
CA GLY A 62 -2.66 -6.47 -12.54
C GLY A 62 -4.19 -6.44 -12.57
N SER A 63 -4.78 -7.62 -12.77
CA SER A 63 -6.23 -7.82 -12.73
C SER A 63 -6.76 -7.78 -11.30
N ASN A 64 -7.98 -7.26 -11.12
CA ASN A 64 -8.63 -7.24 -9.82
C ASN A 64 -9.22 -8.63 -9.52
N PRO A 65 -8.83 -9.32 -8.44
CA PRO A 65 -9.35 -10.65 -8.12
C PRO A 65 -10.83 -10.65 -7.73
N LYS A 66 -11.43 -9.48 -7.47
CA LYS A 66 -12.88 -9.34 -7.25
C LYS A 66 -13.68 -9.28 -8.55
N ASP A 67 -13.02 -9.11 -9.69
CA ASP A 67 -13.70 -9.03 -10.98
C ASP A 67 -13.88 -10.41 -11.60
N LEU A 68 -15.11 -10.90 -11.58
CA LEU A 68 -15.48 -12.20 -12.16
C LEU A 68 -15.43 -12.18 -13.69
N ALA A 69 -15.52 -11.00 -14.32
CA ALA A 69 -15.44 -10.88 -15.78
C ALA A 69 -14.06 -11.30 -16.29
N ASP A 70 -12.99 -10.99 -15.55
CA ASP A 70 -11.61 -11.36 -15.89
C ASP A 70 -11.28 -12.84 -15.61
N THR A 71 -12.11 -13.55 -14.81
CA THR A 71 -11.86 -14.95 -14.42
C THR A 71 -12.29 -15.95 -15.48
N PHE A 72 -13.23 -15.57 -16.36
CA PHE A 72 -13.81 -16.44 -17.40
C PHE A 72 -13.55 -15.94 -18.83
N ALA A 73 -12.77 -14.87 -18.99
CA ALA A 73 -12.30 -14.34 -20.28
C ALA A 73 -10.94 -14.95 -20.64
#